data_AF-A0A8B9AAH0-F1
#
_entry.id   AF-A0A8B9AAH0-F1
#
_cell.length_a   1.000
_cell.length_b   1.000
_cell.length_c   1.000
_cell.angle_alpha   90.00
_cell.angle_beta   90.00
_cell.angle_gamma   90.00
#
_symmetry.space_group_name_H-M   'P 1'
#
loop_
_entity.id
_entity.type
_entity.pdbx_description
1 polymer ?
#
loop_
_entity_poly.entity_id
_entity_poly.type
_entity_poly.pdbx_seq_one_letter_code
_entity_poly.pdbx_strand_id
1 'polypeptide(L)'
;MCFYGDLNGHQGCVNTIHFNPAGVSGSDDKNVIVWNWATKSKEIIYHSGHLDNVFKVRVMPYTDDRTIITSAADGQVSVGQIMDNGQVSTRLLGLHNGRVHGLTIEEGAPYVFYSCSEDGLVQQFDMRSHAPTKLLLALHSRGIGYL
;
A
#
# COMPACT_ATOMS: atom_id res chain seq x y z
N MET A 1 12.24 23.41 -14.62
CA MET A 1 12.04 22.14 -13.89
C MET A 1 13.42 21.70 -13.42
N CYS A 2 13.73 21.76 -12.13
CA CYS A 2 15.04 21.32 -11.63
C CYS A 2 15.00 19.81 -11.36
N PHE A 3 15.84 19.07 -12.06
CA PHE A 3 16.11 17.68 -11.78
C PHE A 3 16.91 17.59 -10.47
N TYR A 4 16.36 16.93 -9.44
CA TYR A 4 16.99 16.86 -8.12
C TYR A 4 17.93 15.66 -7.98
N GLY A 5 17.79 14.60 -8.79
CA GLY A 5 18.64 13.40 -8.79
C GLY A 5 17.83 12.10 -8.88
N ASP A 6 18.53 10.96 -8.90
CA ASP A 6 17.94 9.62 -9.00
C ASP A 6 17.95 8.88 -7.66
N LEU A 7 16.90 8.08 -7.43
CA LEU A 7 16.78 7.15 -6.30
C LEU A 7 16.81 5.71 -6.82
N ASN A 8 17.98 5.07 -6.76
CA ASN A 8 18.20 3.74 -7.32
C ASN A 8 18.11 2.64 -6.25
N GLY A 9 17.21 1.68 -6.44
CA GLY A 9 17.02 0.59 -5.48
C GLY A 9 16.20 -0.58 -5.97
N HIS A 10 15.04 -0.29 -6.54
CA HIS A 10 14.15 -1.32 -7.05
C HIS A 10 14.77 -2.07 -8.24
N GLN A 11 14.44 -3.36 -8.33
CA GLN A 11 14.86 -4.28 -9.40
C GLN A 11 13.73 -4.54 -10.42
N GLY A 12 12.61 -3.82 -10.28
CA GLY A 12 11.45 -3.87 -11.15
C GLY A 12 10.84 -2.48 -11.34
N CYS A 13 9.77 -2.40 -12.11
CA CYS A 13 9.05 -1.14 -12.33
C CYS A 13 8.53 -0.61 -10.99
N VAL A 14 8.75 0.68 -10.73
CA VAL A 14 8.14 1.37 -9.59
C VAL A 14 6.72 1.76 -9.97
N ASN A 15 5.73 1.13 -9.34
CA ASN A 15 4.32 1.34 -9.67
C ASN A 15 3.65 2.42 -8.83
N THR A 16 4.25 2.75 -7.67
CA THR A 16 3.62 3.61 -6.68
C THR A 16 4.67 4.31 -5.83
N ILE A 17 4.35 5.55 -5.48
CA ILE A 17 5.05 6.31 -4.46
C ILE A 17 4.02 6.93 -3.51
N HIS A 18 4.40 7.16 -2.27
CA HIS A 18 3.65 7.96 -1.32
C HIS A 18 4.57 9.02 -0.73
N PHE A 19 4.18 10.29 -0.89
CA PHE A 19 4.92 11.40 -0.34
C PHE A 19 4.52 11.62 1.12
N ASN A 20 5.40 11.18 2.02
CA ASN A 20 5.53 11.67 3.39
C ASN A 20 6.96 12.23 3.55
N PRO A 21 7.36 12.78 4.71
CA PRO A 21 8.70 13.33 4.89
C PRO A 21 9.85 12.35 4.55
N ALA A 22 9.66 11.04 4.79
CA ALA A 22 10.61 9.99 4.40
C ALA A 22 10.43 9.52 2.93
N GLY A 23 9.22 9.61 2.39
CA GLY A 23 8.68 9.03 1.15
C GLY A 23 8.96 7.56 0.90
N VAL A 24 7.98 6.89 0.30
CA VAL A 24 7.95 5.42 0.20
C VAL A 24 7.60 5.02 -1.23
N SER A 25 8.21 3.94 -1.73
CA SER A 25 7.91 3.36 -3.05
C SER A 25 7.61 1.87 -2.99
N GLY A 26 6.81 1.39 -3.93
CA GLY A 26 6.49 -0.04 -4.14
C GLY A 26 6.66 -0.44 -5.61
N SER A 27 7.02 -1.71 -5.84
CA SER A 27 7.54 -2.18 -7.13
C SER A 27 7.08 -3.60 -7.51
N ASP A 28 7.28 -3.95 -8.78
CA ASP A 28 7.19 -5.32 -9.32
C ASP A 28 8.16 -6.29 -8.64
N ASP A 29 9.26 -5.79 -8.05
CA ASP A 29 10.19 -6.61 -7.27
C ASP A 29 9.64 -7.06 -5.91
N LYS A 30 8.38 -6.72 -5.60
CA LYS A 30 7.64 -7.10 -4.39
C LYS A 30 8.17 -6.46 -3.10
N ASN A 31 9.13 -5.55 -3.21
CA ASN A 31 9.65 -4.82 -2.07
C ASN A 31 9.00 -3.45 -1.94
N VAL A 32 9.08 -2.94 -0.71
CA VAL A 32 8.86 -1.54 -0.37
C VAL A 32 10.19 -0.93 0.03
N ILE A 33 10.44 0.28 -0.45
CA ILE A 33 11.61 1.07 -0.03
C ILE A 33 11.13 2.35 0.65
N VAL A 34 11.64 2.60 1.85
CA VAL A 34 11.54 3.87 2.56
C VAL A 34 12.83 4.64 2.29
N TRP A 35 12.69 5.89 1.86
CA TRP A 35 13.81 6.70 1.41
C TRP A 35 14.18 7.76 2.44
N ASN A 36 15.29 8.42 2.17
CA ASN A 36 15.58 9.75 2.64
C ASN A 36 15.79 10.63 1.42
N TRP A 37 14.81 11.48 1.08
CA TRP A 37 14.89 12.29 -0.14
C TRP A 37 15.96 13.37 -0.07
N ALA A 38 16.27 13.84 1.14
CA ALA A 38 17.28 14.86 1.35
C ALA A 38 18.69 14.32 1.06
N THR A 39 19.00 13.12 1.56
CA THR A 39 20.30 12.46 1.36
C THR A 39 20.34 11.51 0.16
N LYS A 40 19.20 11.27 -0.49
CA LYS A 40 19.03 10.36 -1.62
C LYS A 40 19.45 8.92 -1.32
N SER A 41 19.19 8.47 -0.09
CA SER A 41 19.56 7.13 0.38
C SER A 41 18.33 6.27 0.66
N LYS A 42 18.54 4.95 0.64
CA LYS A 42 17.57 3.95 1.09
C LYS A 42 17.72 3.81 2.60
N GLU A 43 16.69 4.16 3.37
CA GLU A 43 16.72 3.98 4.82
C GLU A 43 16.30 2.55 5.18
N ILE A 44 15.21 2.07 4.57
CA ILE A 44 14.66 0.74 4.85
C ILE A 44 14.27 0.09 3.52
N ILE A 45 14.57 -1.20 3.40
CA ILE A 45 14.10 -2.05 2.31
C ILE A 45 13.53 -3.31 2.94
N TYR A 46 12.31 -3.68 2.58
CA TYR A 46 11.70 -4.91 3.07
C TYR A 46 10.77 -5.54 2.04
N HIS A 47 10.62 -6.86 2.15
CA HIS A 47 9.64 -7.59 1.34
C HIS A 47 8.23 -7.29 1.85
N SER A 48 7.35 -6.84 0.96
CA SER A 48 5.97 -6.42 1.29
C SER A 48 5.05 -7.56 1.72
N GLY A 49 5.54 -8.80 1.67
CA GLY A 49 4.75 -10.03 1.88
C GLY A 49 3.93 -10.43 0.65
N HIS A 50 3.83 -9.58 -0.37
CA HIS A 50 3.10 -9.87 -1.60
C HIS A 50 3.81 -10.91 -2.46
N LEU A 51 3.01 -11.71 -3.16
CA LEU A 51 3.46 -12.74 -4.09
C LEU A 51 3.56 -12.21 -5.53
N ASP A 52 3.05 -11.01 -5.79
CA ASP A 52 2.97 -10.37 -7.10
C ASP A 52 3.15 -8.83 -6.96
N ASN A 53 3.08 -8.10 -8.07
CA ASN A 53 3.44 -6.69 -8.18
C ASN A 53 2.71 -5.80 -7.16
N VAL A 54 3.47 -4.98 -6.43
CA VAL A 54 2.90 -3.97 -5.52
C VAL A 54 2.33 -2.83 -6.35
N PHE A 55 1.03 -2.60 -6.26
CA PHE A 55 0.31 -1.59 -7.04
C PHE A 55 0.10 -0.28 -6.30
N LYS A 56 -0.06 -0.32 -4.98
CA LYS A 56 -0.22 0.88 -4.14
C LYS A 56 0.53 0.74 -2.83
N VAL A 57 1.06 1.86 -2.37
CA VAL A 57 1.65 2.03 -1.05
C VAL A 57 1.07 3.29 -0.41
N ARG A 58 0.77 3.24 0.88
CA ARG A 58 0.41 4.41 1.69
C ARG A 58 1.04 4.29 3.06
N VAL A 59 1.41 5.42 3.62
CA VAL A 59 1.84 5.52 5.02
C VAL A 59 0.65 5.96 5.83
N MET A 60 0.32 5.21 6.88
CA MET A 60 -0.79 5.55 7.76
C MET A 60 -0.40 6.76 8.64
N PRO A 61 -1.23 7.81 8.69
CA PRO A 61 -0.93 8.98 9.49
C PRO A 61 -0.99 8.66 10.99
N TYR A 62 -0.37 9.51 11.81
CA TYR A 62 -0.33 9.34 13.28
C TYR A 62 0.28 8.00 13.73
N THR A 63 1.20 7.46 12.93
CA THR A 63 1.98 6.24 13.26
C THR A 63 3.49 6.50 13.27
N ASP A 64 3.89 7.77 13.38
CA ASP A 64 5.30 8.21 13.23
C ASP A 64 5.94 7.72 11.92
N ASP A 65 5.13 7.64 10.86
CA ASP A 65 5.49 7.10 9.55
C ASP A 65 5.92 5.61 9.56
N ARG A 66 5.59 4.87 10.63
CA ARG A 66 6.04 3.47 10.83
C ARG A 66 5.09 2.40 10.31
N THR A 67 3.86 2.77 9.97
CA THR A 67 2.85 1.84 9.47
C THR A 67 2.61 2.08 7.99
N ILE A 68 2.98 1.11 7.16
CA ILE A 68 2.88 1.19 5.71
C ILE A 68 1.89 0.14 5.23
N ILE A 69 0.84 0.56 4.53
CA ILE A 69 -0.13 -0.34 3.89
C ILE A 69 0.19 -0.49 2.41
N THR A 70 0.03 -1.72 1.91
CA THR A 70 0.28 -2.06 0.51
C THR A 70 -0.86 -2.88 -0.06
N SER A 71 -1.07 -2.74 -1.37
CA SER A 71 -1.96 -3.58 -2.15
C SER A 71 -1.27 -4.04 -3.43
N ALA A 72 -1.64 -5.22 -3.91
CA ALA A 72 -0.92 -5.86 -5.01
C ALA A 72 -1.82 -6.63 -5.98
N ALA A 73 -1.19 -7.12 -7.04
CA ALA A 73 -1.81 -7.97 -8.05
C ALA A 73 -2.24 -9.36 -7.53
N ASP A 74 -1.70 -9.79 -6.39
CA ASP A 74 -2.02 -11.07 -5.76
C ASP A 74 -3.35 -11.08 -4.98
N GLY A 75 -4.10 -9.97 -5.03
CA GLY A 75 -5.36 -9.82 -4.31
C GLY A 75 -5.21 -9.48 -2.83
N GLN A 76 -3.99 -9.33 -2.32
CA GLN A 76 -3.74 -9.08 -0.91
C GLN A 76 -3.70 -7.59 -0.60
N VAL A 77 -4.13 -7.28 0.63
CA VAL A 77 -3.83 -6.03 1.32
C VAL A 77 -2.95 -6.38 2.50
N SER A 78 -1.76 -5.79 2.58
CA SER A 78 -0.76 -6.10 3.62
C SER A 78 -0.34 -4.84 4.36
N VAL A 79 0.24 -5.03 5.54
CA VAL A 79 0.86 -3.95 6.31
C VAL A 79 2.28 -4.32 6.71
N GLY A 80 3.20 -3.39 6.53
CA GLY A 80 4.54 -3.38 7.12
C GLY A 80 4.57 -2.45 8.34
N GLN A 81 5.05 -2.95 9.47
CA GLN A 81 5.29 -2.18 10.69
C GLN A 81 6.79 -2.08 10.95
N ILE A 82 7.31 -0.85 10.93
CA ILE A 82 8.70 -0.52 11.19
C ILE A 82 8.91 -0.47 12.71
N MET A 83 9.81 -1.32 13.22
CA MET A 83 10.18 -1.39 14.63
C MET A 83 11.36 -0.47 14.94
N ASP A 84 11.58 -0.13 16.22
CA ASP A 84 12.67 0.76 16.65
C ASP A 84 14.07 0.27 16.25
N ASN A 85 14.24 -1.04 16.09
CA ASN A 85 15.49 -1.66 15.66
C ASN A 85 15.68 -1.64 14.12
N GLY A 86 14.79 -0.99 13.37
CA GLY A 86 14.83 -0.90 11.91
C GLY A 86 14.32 -2.14 11.18
N GLN A 87 13.95 -3.21 11.89
CA GLN A 87 13.30 -4.37 11.27
C GLN A 87 11.84 -4.04 10.93
N VAL A 88 11.33 -4.71 9.90
CA VAL A 88 9.93 -4.56 9.48
C VAL A 88 9.20 -5.89 9.63
N SER A 89 8.09 -5.86 10.36
CA SER A 89 7.15 -6.98 10.42
C SER A 89 6.07 -6.79 9.36
N THR A 90 5.86 -7.78 8.51
CA THR A 90 4.83 -7.74 7.49
C THR A 90 3.72 -8.72 7.81
N ARG A 91 2.45 -8.29 7.73
CA ARG A 91 1.27 -9.16 7.89
C ARG A 91 0.20 -8.88 6.84
N LEU A 92 -0.55 -9.93 6.50
CA LEU A 92 -1.77 -9.84 5.70
C LEU A 92 -2.88 -9.15 6.52
N LEU A 93 -3.56 -8.18 5.92
CA LEU A 93 -4.74 -7.51 6.48
C LEU A 93 -6.04 -8.06 5.90
N GLY A 94 -6.07 -8.33 4.60
CA GLY A 94 -7.27 -8.75 3.89
C GLY A 94 -6.97 -9.34 2.53
N LEU A 95 -7.97 -10.03 1.98
CA LEU A 95 -7.89 -10.72 0.70
C LEU A 95 -9.10 -10.36 -0.15
N HIS A 96 -8.84 -10.05 -1.41
CA HIS A 96 -9.82 -9.88 -2.47
C HIS A 96 -9.74 -11.03 -3.47
N ASN A 97 -10.81 -11.27 -4.22
CA ASN A 97 -10.83 -12.27 -5.30
C ASN A 97 -10.46 -11.64 -6.65
N GLY A 98 -9.33 -10.96 -6.70
CA GLY A 98 -8.88 -10.19 -7.84
C GLY A 98 -7.87 -9.12 -7.43
N ARG A 99 -7.21 -8.50 -8.41
CA ARG A 99 -6.13 -7.53 -8.16
C ARG A 99 -6.64 -6.32 -7.40
N VAL A 100 -5.87 -5.85 -6.41
CA VAL A 100 -6.24 -4.69 -5.60
C VAL A 100 -5.55 -3.43 -6.12
N HIS A 101 -6.30 -2.61 -6.85
CA HIS A 101 -5.77 -1.45 -7.58
C HIS A 101 -5.69 -0.16 -6.77
N GLY A 102 -6.49 -0.05 -5.71
CA GLY A 102 -6.64 1.19 -4.95
C GLY A 102 -6.44 0.99 -3.46
N LEU A 103 -5.80 2.00 -2.85
CA LEU A 103 -5.75 2.23 -1.41
C LEU A 103 -6.00 3.71 -1.14
N THR A 104 -6.91 4.01 -0.22
CA THR A 104 -7.15 5.37 0.27
C THR A 104 -7.38 5.39 1.77
N ILE A 105 -6.88 6.41 2.44
CA ILE A 105 -7.07 6.63 3.88
C ILE A 105 -8.30 7.50 4.07
N GLU A 106 -9.09 7.24 5.10
CA GLU A 106 -10.26 8.07 5.44
C GLU A 106 -9.82 9.40 6.05
N GLU A 107 -10.24 10.52 5.46
CA GLU A 107 -9.97 11.83 6.01
C GLU A 107 -10.71 12.02 7.36
N GLY A 108 -9.98 12.44 8.39
CA GLY A 108 -10.54 12.60 9.75
C GLY A 108 -10.63 11.31 10.57
N ALA A 109 -10.42 10.13 9.97
CA ALA A 109 -10.33 8.85 10.66
C ALA A 109 -8.98 8.15 10.37
N PRO A 110 -7.89 8.56 11.02
CA PRO A 110 -6.52 8.21 10.63
C PRO A 110 -6.13 6.74 10.76
N TYR A 111 -6.99 5.92 11.34
CA TYR A 111 -6.79 4.48 11.49
C TYR A 111 -7.61 3.67 10.48
N VAL A 112 -8.41 4.35 9.67
CA VAL A 112 -9.30 3.71 8.70
C VAL A 112 -8.78 3.95 7.29
N PHE A 113 -8.80 2.88 6.49
CA PHE A 113 -8.51 2.97 5.08
C PHE A 113 -9.37 1.98 4.30
N TYR A 114 -9.43 2.18 2.99
CA TYR A 114 -10.21 1.38 2.06
C TYR A 114 -9.32 0.81 0.97
N SER A 115 -9.63 -0.41 0.54
CA SER A 115 -9.12 -1.01 -0.69
C SER A 115 -10.23 -1.19 -1.72
N CYS A 116 -9.88 -1.23 -3.00
CA CYS A 116 -10.79 -1.63 -4.06
C CYS A 116 -10.13 -2.62 -5.04
N SER A 117 -10.92 -3.57 -5.52
CA SER A 117 -10.43 -4.68 -6.35
C SER A 117 -11.30 -4.94 -7.58
N GLU A 118 -10.74 -5.70 -8.52
CA GLU A 118 -11.42 -6.26 -9.69
C GLU A 118 -12.61 -7.16 -9.34
N ASP A 119 -12.70 -7.65 -8.10
CA ASP A 119 -13.85 -8.41 -7.61
C ASP A 119 -15.12 -7.57 -7.41
N GLY A 120 -15.05 -6.25 -7.62
CA GLY A 120 -16.16 -5.32 -7.45
C GLY A 120 -16.42 -4.94 -6.00
N LEU A 121 -15.52 -5.29 -5.08
CA LEU A 121 -15.66 -5.01 -3.65
C LEU A 121 -14.77 -3.87 -3.20
N VAL A 122 -15.27 -3.12 -2.23
CA VAL A 122 -14.48 -2.19 -1.41
C VAL A 122 -14.43 -2.75 0.00
N GLN A 123 -13.23 -2.99 0.52
CA GLN A 123 -13.05 -3.41 1.91
C GLN A 123 -12.60 -2.22 2.75
N GLN A 124 -13.24 -2.03 3.90
CA GLN A 124 -12.82 -1.09 4.92
C GLN A 124 -11.97 -1.81 5.97
N PHE A 125 -10.89 -1.17 6.38
CA PHE A 125 -9.99 -1.66 7.41
C PHE A 125 -9.88 -0.61 8.51
N ASP A 126 -10.02 -1.03 9.77
CA ASP A 126 -9.70 -0.21 10.94
C ASP A 126 -8.49 -0.83 11.65
N MET A 127 -7.37 -0.11 11.66
CA MET A 127 -6.09 -0.57 12.22
C MET A 127 -6.11 -0.75 13.74
N ARG A 128 -7.13 -0.23 14.44
CA ARG A 128 -7.33 -0.44 15.88
C ARG A 128 -8.02 -1.77 16.17
N SER A 129 -8.71 -2.33 15.18
CA SER A 129 -9.41 -3.60 15.30
C SER A 129 -8.52 -4.76 14.86
N HIS A 130 -8.60 -5.88 15.57
CA HIS A 130 -7.95 -7.12 15.16
C HIS A 130 -8.72 -7.87 14.05
N ALA A 131 -9.86 -7.35 13.59
CA ALA A 131 -10.64 -7.92 12.49
C ALA A 131 -10.94 -6.86 11.40
N PRO A 132 -10.77 -7.20 10.11
CA PRO A 132 -11.20 -6.33 9.01
C PRO A 132 -12.72 -6.14 9.12
N THR A 133 -13.17 -4.88 9.20
CA THR A 133 -14.57 -4.60 9.50
C THR A 133 -15.16 -3.74 8.39
N LYS A 134 -16.16 -4.36 7.73
CA LYS A 134 -17.11 -3.81 6.76
C LYS A 134 -16.72 -3.98 5.29
N LEU A 135 -17.41 -4.92 4.64
CA LEU A 135 -17.44 -5.11 3.19
C LEU A 135 -18.50 -4.18 2.61
N LEU A 136 -18.11 -3.25 1.75
CA LEU A 136 -19.04 -2.44 0.97
C LEU A 136 -19.03 -2.97 -0.46
N LEU A 137 -20.17 -3.47 -0.92
CA LEU A 137 -20.37 -3.84 -2.32
C LEU A 137 -20.51 -2.55 -3.13
N ALA A 138 -19.51 -2.22 -3.93
CA ALA A 138 -19.70 -1.24 -4.99
C ALA A 138 -20.42 -1.97 -6.14
N LEU A 139 -21.76 -2.02 -6.09
CA LEU A 139 -22.55 -2.52 -7.22
C LEU A 139 -22.22 -1.68 -8.44
N HIS A 140 -21.40 -2.21 -9.33
CA HIS A 140 -21.33 -1.66 -10.67
C HIS A 140 -22.60 -2.09 -11.39
N SER A 141 -23.61 -1.22 -11.41
CA SER A 141 -24.68 -1.31 -12.40
C SER A 141 -24.10 -0.96 -13.78
N ARG A 142 -23.20 -1.79 -14.31
CA ARG A 142 -23.04 -1.86 -15.77
C ARG A 142 -24.13 -2.80 -16.25
N GLY A 143 -25.13 -2.16 -16.83
CA GLY A 143 -26.20 -2.83 -17.56
C GLY A 143 -25.62 -3.94 -18.43
N ILE A 144 -26.28 -5.07 -18.35
CA ILE A 144 -26.21 -6.13 -19.34
C ILE A 144 -26.56 -5.46 -20.67
N GLY A 145 -25.57 -5.30 -21.53
CA GLY A 145 -25.70 -4.71 -22.84
C GLY A 145 -24.69 -5.36 -23.75
N TYR A 146 -24.99 -6.60 -24.14
CA TYR A 146 -24.43 -7.18 -25.35
C TYR A 146 -24.88 -6.31 -26.52
N LEU A 147 -23.93 -5.67 -27.21
CA LEU A 147 -23.92 -5.44 -28.65
C LEU A 147 -22.47 -5.54 -29.14
#